data_AF-A0A4Y2S6K8-F1
#
_entry.id   AF-A0A4Y2S6K8-F1
#
_cell.length_a   1.000
_cell.length_b   1.000
_cell.length_c   1.000
_cell.angle_alpha   90.00
_cell.angle_beta   90.00
_cell.angle_gamma   90.00
#
_symmetry.space_group_name_H-M   'P 1'
#
loop_
_entity.id
_entity.type
_entity.pdbx_description
1 polymer ?
#
loop_
_entity_poly.entity_id
_entity_poly.type
_entity_poly.pdbx_seq_one_letter_code
_entity_poly.pdbx_strand_id
1 'polypeptide(L)'
;DEFPVLKADSIKYYVIFRNQIPKELVLNTLPHVVNLLRSKTSVVHTYAAHAIERIFTMKGEGNVPYFKKTDLQPISELILNNLFAAFEHPGSAENEYIMKGMHPLFFL
;
A
#
# COMPACT_ATOMS: atom_id res chain seq x y z
N ASP A 1 -16.20 -6.82 -4.52
CA ASP A 1 -16.18 -5.42 -4.99
C ASP A 1 -17.37 -4.56 -4.55
N GLU A 2 -18.14 -4.96 -3.53
CA GLU A 2 -19.20 -4.09 -3.01
C GLU A 2 -18.62 -2.82 -2.34
N PHE A 3 -19.33 -1.70 -2.48
CA PHE A 3 -19.00 -0.36 -1.97
C PHE A 3 -17.58 0.14 -2.33
N PRO A 4 -17.25 0.28 -3.63
CA PRO A 4 -15.91 0.70 -4.06
C PRO A 4 -15.53 2.10 -3.58
N VAL A 5 -16.51 3.02 -3.52
CA VAL A 5 -16.30 4.40 -3.05
C VAL A 5 -15.93 4.41 -1.57
N LEU A 6 -16.67 3.69 -0.73
CA LEU A 6 -16.41 3.60 0.71
C LEU A 6 -15.02 3.01 1.00
N LYS A 7 -14.61 2.00 0.22
CA LYS A 7 -13.27 1.41 0.33
C LYS A 7 -12.18 2.40 -0.07
N ALA A 8 -12.35 3.10 -1.18
CA ALA A 8 -11.41 4.13 -1.61
C ALA A 8 -11.29 5.26 -0.57
N ASP A 9 -12.40 5.70 0.02
CA ASP A 9 -12.41 6.72 1.07
C ASP A 9 -11.73 6.24 2.35
N SER A 10 -11.94 4.97 2.72
CA SER A 10 -11.25 4.35 3.87
C SER A 10 -9.73 4.30 3.66
N ILE A 11 -9.29 3.93 2.45
CA ILE A 11 -7.87 3.95 2.09
C ILE A 11 -7.33 5.39 2.12
N LYS A 12 -8.07 6.36 1.59
CA LYS A 12 -7.70 7.77 1.59
C LYS A 12 -7.54 8.31 3.01
N TYR A 13 -8.47 7.96 3.92
CA TYR A 13 -8.37 8.31 5.34
C TYR A 13 -7.08 7.74 5.95
N TYR A 14 -6.81 6.46 5.73
CA TYR A 14 -5.59 5.81 6.21
C TYR A 14 -4.32 6.53 5.72
N VAL A 15 -4.27 6.92 4.44
CA VAL A 15 -3.16 7.70 3.89
C VAL A 15 -3.06 9.07 4.56
N ILE A 16 -4.14 9.82 4.68
CA ILE A 16 -4.13 11.18 5.25
C ILE A 16 -3.61 11.16 6.70
N PHE A 17 -4.08 10.21 7.51
CA PHE A 17 -3.81 10.17 8.95
C PHE A 17 -2.65 9.26 9.36
N ARG A 18 -1.90 8.70 8.40
CA ARG A 18 -0.79 7.74 8.66
C ARG A 18 0.25 8.23 9.69
N ASN A 19 0.46 9.53 9.81
CA ASN A 19 1.40 10.12 10.76
C ASN A 19 0.82 10.26 12.18
N GLN A 20 -0.50 10.20 12.34
CA GLN A 20 -1.21 10.27 13.61
C GLN A 20 -1.55 8.88 14.17
N ILE A 21 -1.42 7.83 13.36
CA ILE A 21 -1.74 6.45 13.74
C ILE A 21 -0.50 5.82 14.39
N PRO A 22 -0.64 5.10 15.54
CA PRO A 22 0.45 4.37 16.14
C PRO A 22 1.09 3.38 15.16
N LYS A 23 2.42 3.28 15.17
CA LYS A 23 3.19 2.44 14.23
C LYS A 23 2.66 1.01 14.12
N GLU A 24 2.34 0.39 15.26
CA GLU A 24 1.81 -0.98 15.31
C GLU A 24 0.46 -1.10 14.59
N LEU A 25 -0.42 -0.10 14.74
CA LEU A 25 -1.71 -0.10 14.09
C LEU A 25 -1.58 0.09 12.57
N VAL A 26 -0.61 0.91 12.12
CA VAL A 26 -0.26 1.03 10.70
C VAL A 26 0.19 -0.34 10.14
N LEU A 27 1.11 -1.02 10.83
CA LEU A 27 1.59 -2.34 10.41
C LEU A 27 0.49 -3.40 10.40
N ASN A 28 -0.37 -3.43 11.43
CA ASN A 28 -1.48 -4.37 11.51
C ASN A 28 -2.55 -4.10 10.43
N THR A 29 -2.70 -2.85 9.99
CA THR A 29 -3.66 -2.47 8.93
C THR A 29 -3.12 -2.77 7.53
N LEU A 30 -1.79 -2.73 7.35
CA LEU A 30 -1.16 -2.84 6.05
C LEU A 30 -1.54 -4.12 5.26
N PRO A 31 -1.60 -5.33 5.85
CA PRO A 31 -2.09 -6.53 5.15
C PRO A 31 -3.48 -6.38 4.55
N HIS A 32 -4.39 -5.65 5.22
CA HIS A 32 -5.73 -5.41 4.70
C HIS A 32 -5.70 -4.51 3.46
N VAL A 33 -4.88 -3.46 3.47
CA VAL A 33 -4.67 -2.59 2.30
C VAL A 33 -4.06 -3.38 1.14
N VAL A 34 -3.09 -4.25 1.43
CA VAL A 34 -2.43 -5.10 0.43
C VAL A 34 -3.41 -6.08 -0.22
N ASN A 35 -4.39 -6.59 0.53
CA ASN A 35 -5.45 -7.42 -0.05
C ASN A 35 -6.38 -6.65 -0.99
N LEU A 36 -6.54 -5.33 -0.80
CA LEU A 36 -7.36 -4.49 -1.70
C LEU A 36 -6.72 -4.28 -3.08
N LEU A 37 -5.44 -4.61 -3.27
CA LEU A 37 -4.79 -4.65 -4.59
C LEU A 37 -5.44 -5.66 -5.54
N ARG A 38 -6.06 -6.72 -5.02
CA ARG A 38 -6.75 -7.76 -5.80
C ARG A 38 -8.17 -7.36 -6.23
N SER A 39 -8.60 -6.14 -5.90
CA SER A 39 -9.91 -5.62 -6.26
C SER A 39 -10.03 -5.45 -7.78
N LYS A 40 -11.12 -5.95 -8.38
CA LYS A 40 -11.38 -5.74 -9.81
C LYS A 40 -11.71 -4.28 -10.14
N THR A 41 -12.12 -3.50 -9.13
CA THR A 41 -12.36 -2.07 -9.30
C THR A 41 -11.04 -1.30 -9.36
N SER A 42 -10.81 -0.63 -10.50
CA SER A 42 -9.61 0.18 -10.77
C SER A 42 -9.31 1.21 -9.68
N VAL A 43 -10.32 1.94 -9.24
CA VAL A 43 -10.17 2.95 -8.19
C VAL A 43 -9.63 2.32 -6.90
N VAL A 44 -10.17 1.17 -6.48
CA VAL A 44 -9.79 0.56 -5.20
C VAL A 44 -8.35 0.05 -5.22
N HIS A 45 -7.93 -0.67 -6.26
CA HIS A 45 -6.55 -1.17 -6.32
C HIS A 45 -5.53 -0.05 -6.56
N THR A 46 -5.91 1.02 -7.28
CA THR A 46 -5.06 2.21 -7.46
C THR A 46 -4.81 2.93 -6.13
N TYR A 47 -5.87 3.16 -5.35
CA TYR A 47 -5.75 3.78 -4.04
C TYR A 47 -4.97 2.88 -3.07
N ALA A 48 -5.16 1.56 -3.13
CA ALA A 48 -4.38 0.61 -2.33
C ALA A 48 -2.88 0.67 -2.66
N ALA A 49 -2.52 0.69 -3.95
CA ALA A 49 -1.13 0.84 -4.40
C ALA A 49 -0.53 2.19 -3.94
N HIS A 50 -1.29 3.28 -4.11
CA HIS A 50 -0.89 4.60 -3.61
C HIS A 50 -0.65 4.60 -2.10
N ALA A 51 -1.52 3.94 -1.33
CA ALA A 51 -1.36 3.85 0.12
C ALA A 51 -0.09 3.09 0.51
N ILE A 52 0.20 1.95 -0.11
CA ILE A 52 1.42 1.18 0.15
C ILE A 52 2.66 2.05 -0.11
N GLU A 53 2.69 2.76 -1.24
CA GLU A 53 3.78 3.65 -1.59
C GLU A 53 3.96 4.79 -0.56
N ARG A 54 2.86 5.42 -0.13
CA ARG A 54 2.89 6.47 0.90
C ARG A 54 3.36 5.97 2.26
N ILE A 55 3.01 4.74 2.63
CA ILE A 55 3.46 4.11 3.90
C ILE A 55 4.95 3.79 3.84
N PHE A 56 5.43 3.22 2.74
CA PHE A 56 6.85 2.87 2.58
C PHE A 56 7.78 4.08 2.47
N THR A 57 7.26 5.21 1.97
CA THR A 57 8.00 6.46 1.87
C THR A 57 7.88 7.34 3.11
N MET A 58 7.21 6.87 4.18
CA MET A 58 7.16 7.59 5.46
C MET A 58 8.57 7.75 6.05
N LYS A 59 8.83 8.95 6.55
CA LYS A 59 10.10 9.29 7.19
C LYS A 59 9.86 9.73 8.62
N GLY A 60 10.67 9.21 9.53
CA GLY A 60 10.73 9.66 10.91
C GLY A 60 11.64 10.88 11.05
N GLU A 61 11.97 11.18 12.31
CA GLU A 61 12.93 12.23 12.64
C GLU A 61 14.28 11.99 11.97
N GLY A 62 14.91 13.07 11.50
CA GLY A 62 16.22 12.98 10.82
C GLY A 62 16.18 12.37 9.41
N ASN A 63 15.02 12.35 8.74
CA ASN A 63 14.87 11.85 7.35
C ASN A 63 15.14 10.34 7.20
N VAL A 64 15.08 9.60 8.32
CA VAL A 64 15.28 8.14 8.37
C VAL A 64 13.97 7.43 7.99
N PRO A 65 14.01 6.27 7.29
CA PRO A 65 12.82 5.47 7.02
C PRO A 65 12.05 5.16 8.31
N TYR A 66 10.74 5.43 8.32
CA TYR A 66 9.90 5.23 9.50
C TYR A 66 9.70 3.74 9.83
N PHE A 67 9.61 2.90 8.80
CA PHE A 67 9.57 1.45 8.90
C PHE A 67 10.93 0.84 8.59
N LYS A 68 11.37 -0.09 9.44
CA LYS A 68 12.60 -0.85 9.22
C LYS A 68 12.28 -2.09 8.39
N LYS A 69 13.31 -2.65 7.75
CA LYS A 69 13.23 -3.92 7.01
C LYS A 69 12.60 -5.05 7.84
N THR A 70 12.97 -5.15 9.11
CA THR A 70 12.43 -6.14 10.07
C THR A 70 10.92 -6.01 10.28
N ASP A 71 10.37 -4.81 10.17
CA ASP A 71 8.94 -4.57 10.40
C ASP A 71 8.09 -5.04 9.20
N LEU A 72 8.67 -4.98 8.00
CA LEU A 72 8.00 -5.29 6.73
C LEU A 72 8.29 -6.70 6.23
N GLN A 73 9.35 -7.35 6.73
CA GLN A 73 9.71 -8.71 6.34
C GLN A 73 8.57 -9.73 6.47
N PRO A 74 7.71 -9.72 7.52
CA PRO A 74 6.64 -10.72 7.65
C PRO A 74 5.55 -10.63 6.58
N ILE A 75 5.45 -9.48 5.89
CA ILE A 75 4.39 -9.18 4.93
C ILE A 75 4.92 -8.97 3.51
N SER A 76 6.23 -9.00 3.31
CA SER A 76 6.88 -8.67 2.03
C SER A 76 6.42 -9.59 0.89
N GLU A 77 6.29 -10.89 1.16
CA GLU A 77 5.82 -11.87 0.19
C GLU A 77 4.37 -11.59 -0.24
N LEU A 78 3.48 -11.30 0.71
CA LEU A 78 2.09 -10.94 0.43
C LEU A 78 2.01 -9.67 -0.44
N ILE A 79 2.85 -8.68 -0.15
CA ILE A 79 2.90 -7.42 -0.88
C ILE A 79 3.36 -7.63 -2.31
N LEU A 80 4.45 -8.37 -2.51
CA LEU A 80 4.97 -8.67 -3.85
C LEU A 80 3.93 -9.44 -4.68
N ASN A 81 3.38 -10.52 -4.13
CA ASN A 81 2.40 -11.35 -4.84
C ASN A 81 1.16 -10.53 -5.25
N ASN A 82 0.63 -9.69 -4.36
CA ASN A 82 -0.56 -8.90 -4.66
C ASN A 82 -0.27 -7.71 -5.58
N LEU A 83 0.93 -7.12 -5.54
CA LEU A 83 1.34 -6.09 -6.50
C LEU A 83 1.49 -6.68 -7.91
N PHE A 84 2.10 -7.86 -8.03
CA PHE A 84 2.18 -8.57 -9.32
C PHE A 84 0.80 -8.92 -9.85
N ALA A 85 -0.08 -9.47 -9.00
CA ALA A 85 -1.47 -9.74 -9.38
C ALA A 85 -2.22 -8.47 -9.80
N ALA A 86 -1.91 -7.32 -9.20
CA ALA A 86 -2.51 -6.05 -9.59
C ALA A 86 -2.09 -5.61 -11.00
N PHE A 87 -0.88 -5.92 -11.47
CA PHE A 87 -0.45 -5.63 -12.85
C PHE A 87 -1.24 -6.41 -13.90
N GLU A 88 -1.76 -7.60 -13.55
CA GLU A 88 -2.55 -8.42 -14.46
C GLU A 88 -3.96 -7.85 -14.69
N HIS A 89 -4.38 -6.81 -13.93
CA HIS A 89 -5.66 -6.15 -14.16
C HIS A 89 -5.65 -5.29 -15.44
N PRO A 90 -6.74 -5.32 -16.24
CA PRO A 90 -6.83 -4.51 -17.46
C PRO A 90 -6.77 -3.01 -17.14
N GLY A 91 -5.89 -2.28 -17.84
CA GLY A 91 -5.63 -0.85 -17.59
C GLY A 91 -4.65 -0.56 -16.45
N SER A 92 -4.14 -1.59 -15.78
CA SER A 92 -3.23 -1.46 -14.64
C SER A 92 -1.77 -1.22 -15.04
N ALA A 93 -1.38 -1.58 -16.27
CA ALA A 93 -0.05 -1.31 -16.81
C ALA A 93 0.27 0.20 -16.94
N GLU A 94 -0.75 1.04 -17.06
CA GLU A 94 -0.62 2.51 -17.10
C GLU A 94 -0.61 3.14 -15.70
N ASN A 95 -0.78 2.33 -14.65
CA ASN A 95 -0.90 2.82 -13.28
C ASN A 95 0.47 3.05 -12.65
N GLU A 96 0.94 4.30 -12.74
CA GLU A 96 2.24 4.71 -12.16
C GLU A 96 2.37 4.42 -10.65
N TYR A 97 1.25 4.34 -9.91
CA TYR A 97 1.28 4.08 -8.48
C TYR A 97 1.67 2.64 -8.14
N ILE A 98 1.35 1.69 -9.01
CA ILE A 98 1.73 0.29 -8.81
C ILE A 98 3.24 0.13 -9.00
N MET A 99 3.81 0.77 -10.04
CA MET A 99 5.26 0.80 -10.23
C MET A 99 5.98 1.52 -9.08
N LYS A 100 5.47 2.68 -8.64
CA LYS A 100 6.07 3.42 -7.50
C LYS A 100 5.97 2.65 -6.18
N GLY A 101 4.91 1.86 -5.98
CA GLY A 101 4.75 0.99 -4.82
C GLY A 101 5.75 -0.18 -4.77
N MET A 102 6.22 -0.66 -5.92
CA MET A 102 7.26 -1.69 -6.01
C MET A 102 8.65 -1.16 -5.66
N HIS A 103 8.99 0.07 -6.04
CA HIS A 103 10.36 0.59 -5.89
C HIS A 103 10.91 0.46 -4.45
N PRO A 104 10.18 0.82 -3.38
CA PRO A 104 10.68 0.64 -2.01
C PRO A 104 10.95 -0.82 -1.63
N LEU A 105 10.20 -1.80 -2.18
CA LEU A 105 10.40 -3.23 -1.85
C LEU A 105 11.73 -3.77 -2.34
N PHE A 106 12.26 -3.27 -3.46
CA PHE A 106 13.57 -3.69 -3.97
C PHE A 106 14.74 -3.26 -3.07
N PHE A 107 14.52 -2.29 -2.19
CA PHE A 107 15.53 -1.81 -1.23
C PHE A 107 15.30 -2.32 0.19
N LEU A 108 14.20 -3.05 0.45
CA LEU A 108 13.98 -3.80 1.69
C LEU A 108 14.82 -5.07 1.73
#